data_AF-A0A022PWP1-F1
#
_entry.id   AF-A0A022PWP1-F1
#
_cell.length_a   1.000
_cell.length_b   1.000
_cell.length_c   1.000
_cell.angle_alpha   90.00
_cell.angle_beta   90.00
_cell.angle_gamma   90.00
#
_symmetry.space_group_name_H-M   'P 1'
#
loop_
_entity.id
_entity.type
_entity.pdbx_description
1 polymer ?
#
loop_
_entity_poly.entity_id
_entity_poly.type
_entity_poly.pdbx_seq_one_letter_code
_entity_poly.pdbx_strand_id
1 'polypeptide(L)'
;MGGALVNGLRRRSSLLNPSIINWISPSTKSVCRRGAHNTSLQTHPSPSSKIRRILRNEIQYHYDYAPPHQPVAQFDRFIVEDRPGEQWITLRGKSADDENIKIEATMFDGSILVPKSEDAEDVRLHISMVVDIWKGETSDHFMEFVCSAWPDSLEIQRLVIFKPPPHQQHSPSQPCMGPDIRNLNTQLRNEFYKFLDTRGVNDGLAKFLHKYMINKDRIELIQWLGKLQSYFEN
;
A
#
# COMPACT_ATOMS: atom_id res chain seq x y z
N MET A 1 15.16 32.17 -10.66
CA MET A 1 15.92 31.03 -10.08
C MET A 1 15.55 30.94 -8.61
N GLY A 2 14.63 30.04 -8.27
CA GLY A 2 14.10 29.92 -6.92
C GLY A 2 13.39 28.59 -6.78
N GLY A 3 13.94 27.72 -5.93
CA GLY A 3 13.28 26.48 -5.54
C GLY A 3 12.06 26.77 -4.68
N ALA A 4 10.99 26.02 -4.91
CA ALA A 4 9.80 26.02 -4.07
C ALA A 4 9.33 24.57 -3.87
N LEU A 5 9.77 24.03 -2.72
CA LEU A 5 9.03 23.19 -1.78
C LEU A 5 7.90 22.31 -2.36
N VAL A 6 8.29 21.09 -2.75
CA VAL A 6 7.38 19.93 -2.78
C VAL A 6 7.24 19.42 -1.35
N ASN A 7 6.19 19.85 -0.64
CA ASN A 7 5.82 19.36 0.68
C ASN A 7 4.32 19.01 0.69
N GLY A 8 3.97 17.95 -0.03
CA GLY A 8 2.73 17.20 0.15
C GLY A 8 3.08 15.82 0.70
N LEU A 9 2.45 15.41 1.80
CA LEU A 9 2.69 14.17 2.56
C LEU A 9 4.06 14.02 3.24
N ARG A 10 4.36 14.94 4.16
CA ARG A 10 5.26 14.64 5.28
C ARG A 10 4.58 14.98 6.60
N ARG A 11 3.79 14.03 7.11
CA ARG A 11 3.49 13.78 8.54
C ARG A 11 2.43 12.68 8.66
N ARG A 12 2.87 11.45 8.96
CA ARG A 12 2.35 10.61 10.05
C ARG A 12 3.23 9.36 10.19
N SER A 13 3.76 9.20 11.40
CA SER A 13 4.17 7.95 12.04
C SER A 13 3.10 6.87 11.81
N SER A 14 3.41 5.60 11.64
CA SER A 14 4.15 4.76 12.59
C SER A 14 4.33 3.36 11.99
N LEU A 15 5.45 2.73 12.35
CA LEU A 15 5.58 1.30 12.69
C LEU A 15 4.91 0.28 11.77
N LEU A 16 5.75 -0.60 11.20
CA LEU A 16 5.43 -1.96 10.74
C LEU A 16 4.03 -2.41 11.18
N ASN A 17 3.12 -2.57 10.22
CA ASN A 17 1.81 -3.16 10.46
C ASN A 17 2.04 -4.61 10.94
N PRO A 18 1.75 -4.98 12.21
CA PRO A 18 2.17 -6.28 12.77
C PRO A 18 1.33 -7.49 12.29
N SER A 19 0.41 -7.31 11.34
CA SER A 19 -0.78 -8.15 11.25
C SER A 19 -0.66 -9.43 10.40
N ILE A 20 0.55 -9.88 10.03
CA ILE A 20 0.74 -11.17 9.31
C ILE A 20 1.81 -12.07 9.96
N ILE A 21 2.44 -11.69 11.08
CA ILE A 21 3.44 -12.54 11.78
C ILE A 21 2.76 -13.36 12.90
N ASN A 22 1.74 -14.14 12.59
CA ASN A 22 1.12 -15.01 13.59
C ASN A 22 0.64 -16.35 13.02
N TRP A 23 1.50 -17.05 12.28
CA TRP A 23 1.30 -18.47 12.04
C TRP A 23 2.60 -19.25 12.31
N ILE A 24 2.48 -20.26 13.18
CA ILE A 24 3.42 -21.33 13.56
C ILE A 24 4.27 -21.07 14.82
N SER A 25 3.74 -21.48 15.97
CA SER A 25 4.55 -21.96 17.12
C SER A 25 4.48 -23.49 17.16
N PRO A 26 5.61 -24.23 17.10
CA PRO A 26 5.66 -25.61 17.57
C PRO A 26 6.05 -25.61 19.05
N SER A 27 5.16 -26.12 19.90
CA SER A 27 5.48 -26.41 21.30
C SER A 27 6.54 -27.52 21.36
N THR A 28 7.74 -27.23 21.83
CA THR A 28 8.72 -28.26 22.19
C THR A 28 8.66 -28.53 23.69
N LYS A 29 8.03 -29.63 24.10
CA LYS A 29 8.22 -30.21 25.43
C LYS A 29 9.57 -30.94 25.43
N SER A 30 10.54 -30.44 26.18
CA SER A 30 11.80 -31.16 26.41
C SER A 30 11.69 -32.04 27.66
N VAL A 31 11.95 -33.34 27.49
CA VAL A 31 12.18 -34.29 28.59
C VAL A 31 13.68 -34.41 28.78
N CYS A 32 14.18 -34.04 29.97
CA CYS A 32 15.60 -34.16 30.30
C CYS A 32 15.95 -35.62 30.68
N ARG A 33 16.81 -36.28 29.91
CA ARG A 33 17.61 -37.43 30.37
C ARG A 33 19.07 -37.03 30.47
N ARG A 34 19.69 -37.32 31.62
CA ARG A 34 21.13 -37.12 31.90
C ARG A 34 21.95 -38.27 31.31
N GLY A 35 23.05 -37.91 30.65
CA GLY A 35 24.11 -38.81 30.18
C GLY A 35 25.44 -38.04 30.11
N ALA A 36 26.53 -38.74 30.40
CA ALA A 36 27.83 -38.23 30.84
C ALA A 36 28.63 -37.37 29.84
N HIS A 37 29.55 -36.60 30.41
CA HIS A 37 30.28 -35.48 29.84
C HIS A 37 31.50 -35.91 29.01
N ASN A 38 31.58 -35.45 27.77
CA ASN A 38 32.83 -35.24 27.05
C ASN A 38 32.91 -33.74 26.73
N THR A 39 33.84 -33.02 27.35
CA THR A 39 34.00 -31.57 27.16
C THR A 39 34.74 -31.30 25.85
N SER A 40 34.03 -31.44 24.73
CA SER A 40 34.42 -30.70 23.52
C SER A 40 34.20 -29.22 23.82
N LEU A 41 35.18 -28.36 23.51
CA LEU A 41 34.96 -26.91 23.42
C LEU A 41 33.85 -26.67 22.39
N GLN A 42 32.60 -26.64 22.84
CA GLN A 42 31.48 -26.26 22.00
C GLN A 42 31.61 -24.76 21.77
N THR A 43 32.24 -24.40 20.65
CA THR A 43 32.22 -23.03 20.17
C THR A 43 30.78 -22.72 19.80
N HIS A 44 30.04 -22.13 20.74
CA HIS A 44 28.67 -21.72 20.44
C HIS A 44 28.70 -20.71 19.29
N PRO A 45 27.87 -20.88 18.26
CA PRO A 45 27.82 -19.93 17.16
C PRO A 45 27.51 -18.54 17.72
N SER A 46 28.25 -17.53 17.26
CA SER A 46 28.03 -16.15 17.67
C SER A 46 26.57 -15.75 17.42
N PRO A 47 25.98 -14.85 18.23
CA PRO A 47 24.62 -14.38 18.01
C PRO A 47 24.37 -13.94 16.56
N SER A 48 25.32 -13.22 15.94
CA SER A 48 25.24 -12.80 14.53
C SER A 48 25.18 -13.98 13.56
N SER A 49 25.95 -15.04 13.79
CA SER A 49 25.91 -16.24 12.94
C SER A 49 24.58 -17.00 13.04
N LYS A 50 23.96 -17.01 14.23
CA LYS A 50 22.61 -17.56 14.43
C LYS A 50 21.57 -16.74 13.67
N ILE A 51 21.62 -15.41 13.78
CA ILE A 51 20.71 -14.49 13.08
C ILE A 51 20.84 -14.66 11.57
N ARG A 52 22.05 -14.67 11.01
CA ARG A 52 22.26 -14.90 9.58
C ARG A 52 21.62 -16.19 9.07
N ARG A 53 21.77 -17.28 9.83
CA ARG A 53 21.15 -18.57 9.48
C ARG A 53 19.63 -18.47 9.46
N ILE A 54 19.03 -17.80 10.44
CA ILE A 54 17.59 -17.59 10.50
C ILE A 54 17.13 -16.76 9.30
N LEU A 55 17.78 -15.63 9.02
CA LEU A 55 17.42 -14.76 7.90
C LEU A 55 17.51 -15.47 6.54
N ARG A 56 18.58 -16.25 6.32
CA ARG A 56 18.72 -17.05 5.09
C ARG A 56 17.57 -18.05 4.92
N ASN A 57 17.21 -18.75 6.00
CA ASN A 57 16.12 -19.70 5.97
C ASN A 57 14.77 -19.01 5.70
N GLU A 58 14.54 -17.83 6.31
CA GLU A 58 13.32 -17.05 6.11
C GLU A 58 13.19 -16.55 4.67
N ILE A 59 14.26 -15.99 4.11
CA ILE A 59 14.30 -15.55 2.70
C ILE A 59 14.01 -16.72 1.77
N GLN A 60 14.66 -17.87 1.99
CA GLN A 60 14.46 -19.06 1.19
C GLN A 60 13.01 -19.55 1.27
N TYR A 61 12.43 -19.58 2.47
CA TYR A 61 11.03 -19.96 2.67
C TYR A 61 10.07 -19.11 1.84
N HIS A 62 10.26 -17.78 1.81
CA HIS A 62 9.42 -16.90 1.00
C HIS A 62 9.56 -17.15 -0.51
N TYR A 63 10.77 -17.44 -1.01
CA TYR A 63 10.96 -17.81 -2.41
C TYR A 63 10.31 -19.15 -2.78
N ASP A 64 10.38 -20.14 -1.88
CA ASP A 64 9.86 -21.49 -2.15
C ASP A 64 8.33 -21.56 -2.05
N TYR A 65 7.75 -20.93 -1.03
CA TYR A 65 6.31 -21.03 -0.75
C TYR A 65 5.47 -20.06 -1.58
N ALA A 66 5.97 -18.85 -1.80
CA ALA A 66 5.20 -17.76 -2.36
C ALA A 66 6.08 -16.83 -3.21
N PRO A 67 6.67 -17.35 -4.30
CA PRO A 67 7.65 -16.61 -5.09
C PRO A 67 7.06 -15.26 -5.56
N PRO A 68 7.80 -14.15 -5.44
CA PRO A 68 7.37 -12.87 -5.96
C PRO A 68 7.30 -12.92 -7.49
N HIS A 69 6.26 -12.31 -8.05
CA HIS A 69 6.09 -12.17 -9.49
C HIS A 69 6.65 -10.83 -9.96
N GLN A 70 6.94 -10.73 -11.26
CA GLN A 70 7.28 -9.45 -11.85
C GLN A 70 6.08 -8.49 -11.72
N PRO A 71 6.27 -7.26 -11.18
CA PRO A 71 5.19 -6.29 -11.08
C PRO A 71 4.62 -5.93 -12.45
N VAL A 72 3.30 -5.79 -12.52
CA VAL A 72 2.59 -5.43 -13.75
C VAL A 72 2.80 -3.94 -14.04
N ALA A 73 3.34 -3.61 -15.22
CA ALA A 73 3.66 -2.22 -15.58
C ALA A 73 2.46 -1.38 -16.04
N GLN A 74 1.32 -2.02 -16.36
CA GLN A 74 0.15 -1.35 -16.90
C GLN A 74 -1.15 -2.05 -16.50
N PHE A 75 -2.16 -1.28 -16.14
CA PHE A 75 -3.53 -1.74 -15.92
C PHE A 75 -4.51 -0.89 -16.73
N ASP A 76 -5.20 -1.50 -17.70
CA ASP A 76 -6.04 -0.77 -18.66
C ASP A 76 -5.27 0.42 -19.29
N ARG A 77 -5.77 1.65 -19.10
CA ARG A 77 -5.17 2.90 -19.59
C ARG A 77 -4.10 3.49 -18.68
N PHE A 78 -3.80 2.84 -17.56
CA PHE A 78 -2.92 3.35 -16.54
C PHE A 78 -1.55 2.69 -16.57
N ILE A 79 -0.50 3.50 -16.66
CA ILE A 79 0.89 3.09 -16.42
C ILE A 79 1.13 3.07 -14.92
N VAL A 80 1.74 1.99 -14.42
CA VAL A 80 2.06 1.80 -13.01
C VAL A 80 3.51 2.20 -12.76
N GLU A 81 3.70 3.18 -11.87
CA GLU A 81 4.98 3.67 -11.39
C GLU A 81 5.19 3.19 -9.95
N ASP A 82 6.14 2.28 -9.76
CA ASP A 82 6.46 1.68 -8.46
C ASP A 82 7.96 1.81 -8.17
N ARG A 83 8.29 2.23 -6.93
CA ARG A 83 9.66 2.39 -6.48
C ARG A 83 9.93 1.47 -5.28
N PRO A 84 11.03 0.69 -5.31
CA PRO A 84 11.46 -0.10 -4.18
C PRO A 84 11.64 0.75 -2.91
N GLY A 85 11.09 0.29 -1.78
CA GLY A 85 11.13 0.97 -0.49
C GLY A 85 10.04 2.02 -0.26
N GLU A 86 9.32 2.46 -1.30
CA GLU A 86 8.11 3.26 -1.12
C GLU A 86 6.93 2.37 -0.73
N GLN A 87 6.07 2.84 0.18
CA GLN A 87 4.90 2.10 0.67
C GLN A 87 3.61 2.53 -0.06
N TRP A 88 3.75 2.93 -1.31
CA TRP A 88 2.67 3.31 -2.22
C TRP A 88 3.14 3.10 -3.67
N ILE A 89 2.20 3.17 -4.60
CA ILE A 89 2.47 3.27 -6.05
C ILE A 89 1.72 4.46 -6.65
N THR A 90 2.14 4.89 -7.82
CA THR A 90 1.41 5.87 -8.61
C THR A 90 0.92 5.24 -9.92
N LEU A 91 -0.34 5.46 -10.28
CA LEU A 91 -0.86 5.12 -11.59
C LEU A 91 -1.15 6.41 -12.37
N ARG A 92 -0.75 6.45 -13.65
CA ARG A 92 -0.97 7.61 -14.52
C ARG A 92 -1.64 7.18 -15.81
N GLY A 93 -2.66 7.91 -16.22
CA GLY A 93 -3.38 7.65 -17.45
C GLY A 93 -4.14 8.88 -17.92
N LYS A 94 -4.85 8.72 -19.03
CA LYS A 94 -5.76 9.74 -19.58
C LYS A 94 -7.16 9.18 -19.74
N SER A 95 -8.17 10.02 -19.54
CA SER A 95 -9.56 9.68 -19.85
C SER A 95 -9.82 9.71 -21.37
N ALA A 96 -10.98 9.21 -21.78
CA ALA A 96 -11.42 9.31 -23.18
C ALA A 96 -11.59 10.77 -23.65
N ASP A 97 -11.83 11.69 -22.72
CA ASP A 97 -12.02 13.13 -22.95
C ASP A 97 -10.71 13.93 -22.74
N ASP A 98 -9.55 13.28 -22.83
CA ASP A 98 -8.21 13.86 -22.65
C ASP A 98 -7.98 14.53 -21.27
N GLU A 99 -8.66 14.05 -20.23
CA GLU A 99 -8.33 14.44 -18.85
C GLU A 99 -7.15 13.63 -18.36
N ASN A 100 -6.21 14.29 -17.70
CA ASN A 100 -5.14 13.61 -16.99
C ASN A 100 -5.68 13.04 -15.68
N ILE A 101 -5.31 11.80 -15.39
CA ILE A 101 -5.67 11.08 -14.17
C ILE A 101 -4.39 10.60 -13.51
N LYS A 102 -4.22 10.92 -12.22
CA LYS A 102 -3.17 10.39 -11.37
C LYS A 102 -3.80 9.73 -10.16
N ILE A 103 -3.34 8.54 -9.83
CA ILE A 103 -3.83 7.76 -8.70
C ILE A 103 -2.64 7.45 -7.81
N GLU A 104 -2.69 7.81 -6.54
CA GLU A 104 -1.72 7.37 -5.54
C GLU A 104 -2.42 6.36 -4.62
N ALA A 105 -1.90 5.14 -4.57
CA ALA A 105 -2.45 4.06 -3.76
C ALA A 105 -1.41 3.55 -2.77
N THR A 106 -1.75 3.53 -1.49
CA THR A 106 -0.89 3.00 -0.42
C THR A 106 -0.80 1.47 -0.49
N MET A 107 0.22 0.91 0.17
CA MET A 107 0.13 -0.47 0.64
C MET A 107 -0.96 -0.63 1.70
N PHE A 108 -1.24 -1.86 2.14
CA PHE A 108 -2.28 -2.12 3.14
C PHE A 108 -2.08 -1.31 4.43
N ASP A 109 -3.02 -0.41 4.72
CA ASP A 109 -2.93 0.58 5.80
C ASP A 109 -4.08 0.50 6.81
N GLY A 110 -4.98 -0.48 6.64
CA GLY A 110 -6.04 -0.78 7.58
C GLY A 110 -6.65 -2.16 7.32
N SER A 111 -7.53 -2.58 8.22
CA SER A 111 -8.28 -3.82 8.06
C SER A 111 -9.56 -3.83 8.88
N ILE A 112 -10.54 -4.61 8.44
CA ILE A 112 -11.75 -4.93 9.22
C ILE A 112 -11.93 -6.44 9.33
N LEU A 113 -12.44 -6.91 10.47
CA LEU A 113 -12.83 -8.29 10.67
C LEU A 113 -14.22 -8.52 10.09
N VAL A 114 -14.37 -9.55 9.28
CA VAL A 114 -15.68 -9.98 8.78
C VAL A 114 -16.11 -11.21 9.56
N PRO A 115 -17.22 -11.13 10.32
CA PRO A 115 -17.80 -12.32 10.94
C PRO A 115 -18.29 -13.27 9.84
N LYS A 116 -17.65 -14.41 9.67
CA LYS A 116 -18.21 -15.55 8.91
C LYS A 116 -18.89 -16.52 9.85
N SER A 117 -19.88 -17.24 9.30
CA SER A 117 -20.83 -18.04 10.07
C SER A 117 -20.29 -19.34 10.64
N GLU A 118 -19.10 -19.83 10.29
CA GLU A 118 -18.50 -21.02 10.90
C GLU A 118 -17.00 -21.09 10.48
N ASP A 119 -16.08 -20.97 11.43
CA ASP A 119 -14.65 -21.39 11.42
C ASP A 119 -13.51 -20.58 10.74
N ALA A 120 -13.68 -19.32 10.34
CA ALA A 120 -12.53 -18.41 10.13
C ALA A 120 -12.93 -16.93 10.15
N GLU A 121 -12.23 -16.10 10.92
CA GLU A 121 -12.30 -14.64 10.77
C GLU A 121 -11.62 -14.25 9.45
N ASP A 122 -12.38 -13.64 8.54
CA ASP A 122 -11.84 -13.15 7.26
C ASP A 122 -11.44 -11.69 7.43
N VAL A 123 -10.16 -11.38 7.22
CA VAL A 123 -9.63 -10.03 7.35
C VAL A 123 -9.75 -9.33 6.00
N ARG A 124 -10.55 -8.27 5.92
CA ARG A 124 -10.59 -7.40 4.73
C ARG A 124 -9.59 -6.28 4.91
N LEU A 125 -8.52 -6.32 4.11
CA LEU A 125 -7.49 -5.28 4.09
C LEU A 125 -8.00 -4.02 3.39
N HIS A 126 -7.49 -2.88 3.81
CA HIS A 126 -7.82 -1.56 3.27
C HIS A 126 -6.60 -0.96 2.55
N ILE A 127 -6.85 -0.27 1.45
CA ILE A 127 -5.88 0.57 0.74
C ILE A 127 -6.46 1.99 0.65
N SER A 128 -5.74 2.99 1.15
CA SER A 128 -6.06 4.39 0.88
C SER A 128 -5.64 4.76 -0.54
N MET A 129 -6.53 5.45 -1.25
CA MET A 129 -6.30 5.87 -2.62
C MET A 129 -6.69 7.34 -2.82
N VAL A 130 -5.82 8.11 -3.46
CA VAL A 130 -6.10 9.50 -3.86
C VAL A 130 -6.14 9.55 -5.39
N VAL A 131 -7.18 10.16 -5.95
CA VAL A 131 -7.40 10.26 -7.40
C VAL A 131 -7.49 11.73 -7.79
N ASP A 132 -6.47 12.20 -8.49
CA ASP A 132 -6.40 13.54 -9.06
C ASP A 132 -6.86 13.53 -10.51
N ILE A 133 -7.77 14.43 -10.87
CA ILE A 133 -8.28 14.60 -12.23
C ILE A 133 -8.18 16.07 -12.63
N TRP A 134 -7.56 16.33 -13.79
CA TRP A 134 -7.43 17.68 -14.35
C TRP A 134 -7.39 17.69 -15.87
N LYS A 135 -7.67 18.85 -16.47
CA LYS A 135 -7.63 19.08 -17.94
C LYS A 135 -6.47 20.00 -18.31
N GLY A 136 -5.88 19.74 -19.48
CA GLY A 136 -4.81 20.56 -20.07
C GLY A 136 -3.48 20.50 -19.31
N GLU A 137 -2.51 21.29 -19.77
CA GLU A 137 -1.17 21.43 -19.16
C GLU A 137 -1.16 22.43 -18.00
N THR A 138 -1.99 23.47 -18.08
CA THR A 138 -2.23 24.45 -17.01
C THR A 138 -3.55 24.11 -16.32
N SER A 139 -3.48 23.30 -15.28
CA SER A 139 -4.68 22.84 -14.58
C SER A 139 -5.28 23.93 -13.69
N ASP A 140 -6.10 24.79 -14.27
CA ASP A 140 -6.88 25.79 -13.54
C ASP A 140 -7.99 25.15 -12.71
N HIS A 141 -8.34 23.88 -12.89
CA HIS A 141 -9.23 23.19 -11.98
C HIS A 141 -8.73 21.77 -11.82
N PHE A 142 -8.50 21.36 -10.57
CA PHE A 142 -8.18 19.98 -10.25
C PHE A 142 -9.15 19.45 -9.19
N MET A 143 -9.59 18.21 -9.41
CA MET A 143 -10.52 17.51 -8.55
C MET A 143 -9.81 16.32 -7.94
N GLU A 144 -9.84 16.24 -6.61
CA GLU A 144 -9.20 15.19 -5.84
C GLU A 144 -10.29 14.36 -5.15
N PHE A 145 -10.31 13.05 -5.42
CA PHE A 145 -11.11 12.10 -4.67
C PHE A 145 -10.22 11.36 -3.69
N VAL A 146 -10.67 11.28 -2.45
CA VAL A 146 -10.10 10.36 -1.45
C VAL A 146 -11.00 9.14 -1.41
N CYS A 147 -10.42 7.97 -1.64
CA CYS A 147 -11.11 6.70 -1.78
C CYS A 147 -10.51 5.64 -0.85
N SER A 148 -11.35 4.66 -0.52
CA SER A 148 -10.99 3.41 0.13
C SER A 148 -11.14 2.28 -0.87
N ALA A 149 -10.05 1.56 -1.14
CA ALA A 149 -10.07 0.37 -1.97
C ALA A 149 -10.10 -0.89 -1.08
N TRP A 150 -11.24 -1.57 -1.08
CA TRP A 150 -11.43 -2.87 -0.46
C TRP A 150 -11.21 -3.99 -1.50
N PRO A 151 -11.09 -5.26 -1.09
CA PRO A 151 -10.77 -6.36 -2.01
C PRO A 151 -11.75 -6.51 -3.18
N ASP A 152 -12.99 -6.09 -2.99
CA ASP A 152 -14.11 -6.28 -3.90
C ASP A 152 -14.86 -4.98 -4.25
N SER A 153 -14.57 -3.87 -3.58
CA SER A 153 -15.27 -2.60 -3.78
C SER A 153 -14.37 -1.38 -3.66
N LEU A 154 -14.74 -0.31 -4.37
CA LEU A 154 -14.17 1.02 -4.24
C LEU A 154 -15.20 1.94 -3.59
N GLU A 155 -14.78 2.64 -2.54
CA GLU A 155 -15.63 3.60 -1.82
C GLU A 155 -15.03 5.00 -1.90
N ILE A 156 -15.80 5.98 -2.34
CA ILE A 156 -15.42 7.39 -2.22
C ILE A 156 -15.64 7.81 -0.78
N GLN A 157 -14.67 8.48 -0.17
CA GLN A 157 -14.77 9.04 1.18
C GLN A 157 -15.01 10.56 1.11
N ARG A 158 -14.26 11.24 0.24
CA ARG A 158 -14.27 12.70 0.14
C ARG A 158 -13.99 13.17 -1.29
N LEU A 159 -14.53 14.33 -1.61
CA LEU A 159 -14.22 15.10 -2.80
C LEU A 159 -13.66 16.47 -2.41
N VAL A 160 -12.54 16.87 -3.00
CA VAL A 160 -11.95 18.20 -2.85
C VAL A 160 -11.84 18.83 -4.22
N ILE A 161 -12.29 20.08 -4.33
CA ILE A 161 -12.16 20.87 -5.55
C ILE A 161 -11.19 22.00 -5.29
N PHE A 162 -10.21 22.14 -6.16
CA PHE A 162 -9.26 23.22 -6.11
C PHE A 162 -9.49 24.16 -7.29
N LYS A 163 -9.55 25.45 -6.96
CA LYS A 163 -9.69 26.54 -7.92
C LYS A 163 -8.52 27.50 -7.69
N PRO A 164 -7.80 27.97 -8.72
CA PRO A 164 -6.77 28.96 -8.62
C PRO A 164 -7.41 30.27 -8.18
N PRO A 165 -6.64 31.14 -7.50
CA PRO A 165 -7.11 32.47 -7.19
C PRO A 165 -7.43 33.21 -8.50
N PRO A 166 -8.49 34.03 -8.54
CA PRO A 166 -8.73 34.90 -9.69
C PRO A 166 -7.49 35.78 -9.95
N HIS A 167 -7.20 36.05 -11.23
CA HIS A 167 -6.15 36.97 -11.69
C HIS A 167 -6.31 38.35 -11.00
N GLN A 168 -5.73 38.52 -9.81
CA GLN A 168 -5.57 39.73 -8.99
C GLN A 168 -5.44 39.43 -7.49
N GLN A 169 -5.64 38.19 -7.02
CA GLN A 169 -5.46 37.83 -5.61
C GLN A 169 -4.13 37.11 -5.36
N HIS A 170 -3.28 37.70 -4.51
CA HIS A 170 -2.02 37.10 -4.04
C HIS A 170 -2.20 36.11 -2.87
N SER A 171 -3.44 35.86 -2.43
CA SER A 171 -3.72 34.87 -1.39
C SER A 171 -3.82 33.47 -1.97
N PRO A 172 -3.24 32.43 -1.33
CA PRO A 172 -3.44 31.05 -1.74
C PRO A 172 -4.94 30.75 -1.74
N SER A 173 -5.47 30.28 -2.85
CA SER A 173 -6.84 29.80 -2.93
C SER A 173 -7.01 28.63 -1.97
N GLN A 174 -7.85 28.79 -0.96
CA GLN A 174 -8.09 27.74 0.01
C GLN A 174 -8.87 26.60 -0.67
N PRO A 175 -8.48 25.32 -0.50
CA PRO A 175 -9.19 24.20 -1.09
C PRO A 175 -10.65 24.21 -0.64
N CYS A 176 -11.59 24.04 -1.57
CA CYS A 176 -12.97 23.80 -1.22
C CYS A 176 -13.08 22.34 -0.76
N MET A 177 -12.88 22.12 0.53
CA MET A 177 -13.05 20.80 1.15
C MET A 177 -14.55 20.44 1.11
N GLY A 178 -14.90 19.46 0.28
CA GLY A 178 -16.28 18.97 0.21
C GLY A 178 -16.70 18.25 1.49
N PRO A 179 -18.02 18.11 1.72
CA PRO A 179 -18.52 17.27 2.79
C PRO A 179 -18.13 15.80 2.58
N ASP A 180 -18.23 15.00 3.63
CA ASP A 180 -18.20 13.54 3.53
C ASP A 180 -19.27 13.08 2.53
N ILE A 181 -18.90 12.19 1.59
CA ILE A 181 -19.84 11.79 0.54
C ILE A 181 -21.06 11.06 1.09
N ARG A 182 -20.98 10.47 2.29
CA ARG A 182 -22.11 9.82 2.97
C ARG A 182 -23.22 10.80 3.29
N ASN A 183 -22.88 12.07 3.49
CA ASN A 183 -23.83 13.14 3.78
C ASN A 183 -24.50 13.71 2.51
N LEU A 184 -24.04 13.32 1.31
CA LEU A 184 -24.68 13.71 0.06
C LEU A 184 -25.92 12.84 -0.21
N ASN A 185 -26.84 13.39 -1.02
CA ASN A 185 -27.98 12.62 -1.49
C ASN A 185 -27.52 11.44 -2.38
N THR A 186 -28.31 10.37 -2.40
CA THR A 186 -27.94 9.12 -3.08
C THR A 186 -27.79 9.27 -4.59
N GLN A 187 -28.60 10.10 -5.24
CA GLN A 187 -28.50 10.32 -6.68
C GLN A 187 -27.15 10.96 -7.04
N LEU A 188 -26.76 12.02 -6.34
CA LEU A 188 -25.49 12.70 -6.56
C LEU A 188 -24.29 11.80 -6.28
N ARG A 189 -24.36 11.00 -5.20
CA ARG A 189 -23.33 10.00 -4.88
C ARG A 189 -23.17 8.97 -6.00
N ASN A 190 -24.27 8.47 -6.56
CA ASN A 190 -24.23 7.52 -7.66
C ASN A 190 -23.60 8.12 -8.93
N GLU A 191 -23.87 9.40 -9.22
CA GLU A 191 -23.24 10.09 -10.35
C GLU A 191 -21.72 10.27 -10.15
N PHE A 192 -21.23 10.46 -8.92
CA PHE A 192 -19.79 10.48 -8.67
C PHE A 192 -19.12 9.12 -8.91
N TYR A 193 -19.78 8.01 -8.51
CA TYR A 193 -19.28 6.68 -8.81
C TYR A 193 -19.24 6.42 -10.32
N LYS A 194 -20.30 6.78 -11.06
CA LYS A 194 -20.30 6.68 -12.53
C LYS A 194 -19.22 7.55 -13.17
N PHE A 195 -19.00 8.76 -12.64
CA PHE A 195 -17.97 9.68 -13.12
C PHE A 195 -16.56 9.09 -12.99
N LEU A 196 -16.26 8.40 -11.88
CA LEU A 196 -14.98 7.70 -11.71
C LEU A 196 -14.90 6.43 -12.56
N ASP A 197 -15.99 5.69 -12.70
CA ASP A 197 -16.05 4.45 -13.47
C ASP A 197 -15.73 4.67 -14.95
N THR A 198 -16.29 5.73 -15.58
CA THR A 198 -15.97 6.07 -16.99
C THR A 198 -14.49 6.42 -17.21
N ARG A 199 -13.78 6.76 -16.12
CA ARG A 199 -12.34 7.07 -16.09
C ARG A 199 -11.49 5.86 -15.74
N GLY A 200 -12.08 4.68 -15.52
CA GLY A 200 -11.38 3.45 -15.14
C GLY A 200 -11.08 3.34 -13.65
N VAL A 201 -11.68 4.19 -12.82
CA VAL A 201 -11.53 4.20 -11.37
C VAL A 201 -12.75 3.51 -10.75
N ASN A 202 -12.66 2.19 -10.58
CA ASN A 202 -13.78 1.33 -10.19
C ASN A 202 -13.34 0.10 -9.36
N ASP A 203 -14.28 -0.80 -9.07
CA ASP A 203 -14.02 -2.03 -8.31
C ASP A 203 -12.99 -2.95 -9.00
N GLY A 204 -12.86 -2.88 -10.34
CA GLY A 204 -11.83 -3.57 -11.09
C GLY A 204 -10.43 -3.06 -10.76
N LEU A 205 -10.28 -1.74 -10.67
CA LEU A 205 -9.04 -1.11 -10.20
C LEU A 205 -8.74 -1.49 -8.74
N ALA A 206 -9.74 -1.49 -7.85
CA ALA A 206 -9.55 -1.92 -6.46
C ALA A 206 -9.03 -3.36 -6.37
N LYS A 207 -9.64 -4.28 -7.12
CA LYS A 207 -9.18 -5.69 -7.23
C LYS A 207 -7.75 -5.80 -7.76
N PHE A 208 -7.39 -4.99 -8.75
CA PHE A 208 -6.03 -4.93 -9.28
C PHE A 208 -5.04 -4.46 -8.20
N LEU A 209 -5.34 -3.35 -7.52
CA LEU A 209 -4.50 -2.79 -6.46
C LEU A 209 -4.26 -3.80 -5.34
N HIS A 210 -5.29 -4.53 -4.91
CA HIS A 210 -5.14 -5.58 -3.90
C HIS A 210 -4.15 -6.67 -4.32
N LYS A 211 -4.28 -7.19 -5.55
CA LYS A 211 -3.33 -8.18 -6.09
C LYS A 211 -1.92 -7.63 -6.21
N TYR A 212 -1.81 -6.38 -6.66
CA TYR A 212 -0.54 -5.69 -6.82
C TYR A 212 0.16 -5.53 -5.46
N MET A 213 -0.55 -5.05 -4.44
CA MET A 213 0.01 -4.80 -3.10
C MET A 213 0.42 -6.09 -2.39
N ILE A 214 -0.28 -7.22 -2.60
CA ILE A 214 0.17 -8.53 -2.10
C ILE A 214 1.54 -8.89 -2.68
N ASN A 215 1.75 -8.66 -3.98
CA ASN A 215 3.02 -8.95 -4.62
C ASN A 215 4.12 -7.97 -4.18
N LYS A 216 3.80 -6.68 -4.10
CA LYS A 216 4.73 -5.65 -3.62
C LYS A 216 5.16 -5.93 -2.18
N ASP A 217 4.24 -6.27 -1.29
CA ASP A 217 4.53 -6.61 0.12
C ASP A 217 5.57 -7.72 0.24
N ARG A 218 5.42 -8.78 -0.57
CA ARG A 218 6.40 -9.87 -0.64
C ARG A 218 7.77 -9.41 -1.14
N ILE A 219 7.79 -8.61 -2.22
CA ILE A 219 9.04 -8.07 -2.79
C ILE A 219 9.76 -7.21 -1.75
N GLU A 220 9.04 -6.30 -1.11
CA GLU A 220 9.60 -5.39 -0.09
C GLU A 220 10.11 -6.17 1.14
N LEU A 221 9.37 -7.18 1.60
CA LEU A 221 9.80 -8.04 2.70
C LEU A 221 11.10 -8.78 2.38
N ILE A 222 11.18 -9.43 1.22
CA ILE A 222 12.39 -10.15 0.78
C ILE A 222 13.57 -9.18 0.66
N GLN A 223 13.36 -8.01 0.06
CA GLN A 223 14.40 -6.98 -0.06
C GLN A 223 14.86 -6.48 1.32
N TRP A 224 13.94 -6.29 2.26
CA TRP A 224 14.25 -5.87 3.62
C TRP A 224 15.04 -6.94 4.38
N LEU A 225 14.62 -8.21 4.31
CA LEU A 225 15.33 -9.33 4.91
C LEU A 225 16.75 -9.46 4.31
N GLY A 226 16.91 -9.26 3.00
CA GLY A 226 18.22 -9.28 2.34
C GLY A 226 19.14 -8.14 2.81
N LYS A 227 18.61 -6.93 2.96
CA LYS A 227 19.35 -5.79 3.56
C LYS A 227 19.76 -6.10 5.00
N LEU A 228 18.86 -6.69 5.80
CA LEU A 228 19.14 -7.08 7.17
C LEU A 228 20.19 -8.19 7.26
N GLN A 229 20.14 -9.18 6.36
CA GLN A 229 21.17 -10.23 6.27
C GLN A 229 22.54 -9.62 5.98
N SER A 230 22.62 -8.70 5.02
CA SER A 230 23.87 -8.02 4.63
C SER A 230 24.48 -7.23 5.79
N TYR A 231 23.65 -6.66 6.67
CA TYR A 231 24.11 -5.95 7.87
C TYR A 231 24.87 -6.86 8.86
N PHE A 232 24.52 -8.15 8.95
CA PHE A 232 25.20 -9.11 9.84
C PHE A 232 26.33 -9.90 9.17
N GLU A 233 26.58 -9.65 7.88
CA GLU A 233 27.72 -10.20 7.13
C GLU A 233 28.96 -9.30 7.22
N ASN A 234 28.75 -7.99 7.43
CA ASN A 234 29.79 -7.00 7.75
C ASN A 234 30.11 -6.97 9.26
#